data_AF-A0AAV1LJ55-F1
#
_entry.id   AF-A0AAV1LJ55-F1
#
_cell.length_a   1.000
_cell.length_b   1.000
_cell.length_c   1.000
_cell.angle_alpha   90.00
_cell.angle_beta   90.00
_cell.angle_gamma   90.00
#
_symmetry.space_group_name_H-M   'P 1'
#
loop_
_entity.id
_entity.type
_entity.pdbx_description
1 polymer ?
#
loop_
_entity_poly.entity_id
_entity_poly.type
_entity_poly.pdbx_seq_one_letter_code
_entity_poly.pdbx_strand_id
1 'polypeptide(L)'
;MALIVTLTSSKTRKPIVNYPKDTLFFATDFFVKGCRNFLDNCPRSYRYQHICARNYNDDFKDFPNYCEMQYENCNTWRNWRVYKRERC
;
A
#
# COMPACT_ATOMS: atom_id res chain seq x y z
N MET A 1 -30.21 43.88 -20.92
CA MET A 1 -29.64 43.34 -19.67
C MET A 1 -28.83 42.11 -20.03
N ALA A 2 -27.50 42.15 -19.89
CA ALA A 2 -26.63 41.02 -20.21
C ALA A 2 -26.24 40.29 -18.91
N LEU A 3 -26.61 39.01 -18.81
CA LEU A 3 -26.23 38.13 -17.70
C LEU A 3 -24.86 37.53 -18.01
N ILE A 4 -23.83 37.98 -17.28
CA ILE A 4 -22.50 37.39 -17.32
C ILE A 4 -22.53 36.13 -16.45
N VAL A 5 -22.53 34.96 -17.08
CA VAL A 5 -22.40 33.67 -16.38
C VAL A 5 -20.92 33.44 -16.10
N THR A 6 -20.49 33.68 -14.86
CA THR A 6 -19.14 33.35 -14.41
C THR A 6 -19.02 31.84 -14.22
N LEU A 7 -18.35 31.16 -15.16
CA LEU A 7 -17.94 29.77 -15.02
C LEU A 7 -16.87 29.65 -13.93
N THR A 8 -17.28 29.33 -12.70
CA THR A 8 -16.35 28.99 -11.63
C THR A 8 -15.73 27.62 -11.91
N SER A 9 -14.49 27.61 -12.41
CA SER A 9 -13.70 26.38 -12.54
C SER A 9 -13.40 25.82 -11.15
N SER A 10 -14.17 24.81 -10.72
CA SER A 10 -13.90 24.10 -9.47
C SER A 10 -12.61 23.30 -9.64
N LYS A 11 -11.53 23.70 -8.97
CA LYS A 11 -10.32 22.86 -8.83
C LYS A 11 -10.67 21.64 -7.99
N THR A 12 -11.17 20.57 -8.62
CA THR A 12 -11.31 19.27 -7.98
C THR A 12 -9.93 18.76 -7.58
N ARG A 13 -9.69 18.58 -6.27
CA ARG A 13 -8.48 17.91 -5.79
C ARG A 13 -8.45 16.51 -6.39
N LYS A 14 -7.33 16.15 -7.03
CA LYS A 14 -7.10 14.77 -7.49
C LYS A 14 -7.22 13.82 -6.28
N PRO A 15 -7.90 12.67 -6.42
CA PRO A 15 -8.00 11.71 -5.33
C PRO A 15 -6.61 11.18 -4.98
N ILE A 16 -6.33 11.05 -3.69
CA ILE A 16 -5.13 10.40 -3.19
C ILE A 16 -5.30 8.90 -3.40
N VAL A 17 -4.40 8.28 -4.17
CA VAL A 17 -4.43 6.86 -4.48
C VAL A 17 -3.33 6.14 -3.71
N ASN A 18 -3.73 5.15 -2.92
CA ASN A 18 -2.81 4.36 -2.10
C ASN A 18 -2.64 2.97 -2.71
N TYR A 19 -1.41 2.44 -2.64
CA TYR A 19 -1.08 1.10 -3.11
C TYR A 19 -0.11 0.40 -2.15
N PRO A 20 -0.48 -0.77 -1.60
CA PRO A 20 -1.76 -1.48 -1.75
C PRO A 20 -2.96 -0.67 -1.22
N LYS A 21 -4.18 -1.07 -1.63
CA LYS A 21 -5.41 -0.44 -1.12
C LYS A 21 -5.46 -0.49 0.40
N ASP A 22 -6.05 0.54 1.01
CA ASP A 22 -6.21 0.67 2.47
C ASP A 22 -4.89 0.67 3.27
N THR A 23 -3.78 0.99 2.61
CA THR A 23 -2.49 1.20 3.26
C THR A 23 -2.10 2.67 3.30
N LEU A 24 -1.04 2.99 4.01
CA LEU A 24 -0.46 4.35 4.07
C LEU A 24 0.58 4.62 2.96
N PHE A 25 0.74 3.72 1.99
CA PHE A 25 1.69 3.89 0.89
C PHE A 25 1.03 4.61 -0.29
N PHE A 26 1.63 5.70 -0.76
CA PHE A 26 1.14 6.38 -1.97
C PHE A 26 1.52 5.60 -3.22
N ALA A 27 0.56 5.46 -4.14
CA ALA A 27 0.81 4.81 -5.43
C ALA A 27 1.87 5.54 -6.25
N THR A 28 1.95 6.87 -6.13
CA THR A 28 2.98 7.68 -6.80
C THR A 28 4.40 7.28 -6.38
N ASP A 29 4.61 7.00 -5.09
CA ASP A 29 5.94 6.61 -4.60
C ASP A 29 6.34 5.24 -5.13
N PHE A 30 5.37 4.33 -5.29
CA PHE A 30 5.59 3.06 -5.94
C PHE A 30 6.01 3.23 -7.42
N PHE A 31 5.37 4.13 -8.17
CA PHE A 31 5.75 4.37 -9.57
C PHE A 31 7.14 5.01 -9.72
N VAL A 32 7.58 5.83 -8.77
CA VAL A 32 8.89 6.51 -8.84
C VAL A 32 10.02 5.63 -8.28
N LYS A 33 9.81 4.98 -7.13
CA LYS A 33 10.86 4.25 -6.40
C LYS A 33 10.77 2.72 -6.56
N GLY A 34 9.71 2.21 -7.18
CA GLY A 34 9.46 0.79 -7.31
C GLY A 34 9.20 0.09 -5.96
N CYS A 35 9.52 -1.20 -5.89
CA CYS A 35 9.25 -2.03 -4.72
C CYS A 35 9.97 -1.57 -3.45
N ARG A 36 11.18 -0.99 -3.58
CA ARG A 36 11.99 -0.54 -2.44
C ARG A 36 11.29 0.54 -1.61
N ASN A 37 10.30 1.23 -2.19
CA ASN A 37 9.41 2.15 -1.48
C ASN A 37 8.82 1.54 -0.20
N PHE A 38 8.45 0.26 -0.23
CA PHE A 38 7.87 -0.40 0.93
C PHE A 38 8.82 -0.43 2.12
N LEU A 39 10.13 -0.55 1.87
CA LEU A 39 11.16 -0.56 2.91
C LEU A 39 11.52 0.88 3.33
N ASP A 40 11.84 1.73 2.35
CA ASP A 40 12.37 3.08 2.60
C ASP A 40 11.32 3.99 3.26
N ASN A 41 10.07 3.92 2.81
CA ASN A 41 8.96 4.72 3.30
C ASN A 41 8.03 3.92 4.22
N CYS A 42 8.52 2.86 4.86
CA CYS A 42 7.74 2.04 5.78
C CYS A 42 7.17 2.86 6.95
N PRO A 43 5.83 3.01 7.05
CA PRO A 43 5.17 3.73 8.14
C PRO A 43 5.47 3.09 9.50
N ARG A 44 5.53 3.92 10.55
CA ARG A 44 5.84 3.48 11.92
C ARG A 44 4.85 2.43 12.44
N SER A 45 3.58 2.53 12.05
CA SER A 45 2.53 1.57 12.42
C SER A 45 2.78 0.17 11.87
N TYR A 46 3.50 0.05 10.75
CA TYR A 46 3.78 -1.22 10.09
C TYR A 46 5.12 -1.82 10.45
N ARG A 47 6.08 -1.01 10.93
CA ARG A 47 7.48 -1.41 11.14
C ARG A 47 7.72 -2.39 12.30
N TYR A 48 6.90 -2.35 13.35
CA TYR A 48 7.14 -3.07 14.60
C TYR A 48 6.15 -4.21 14.86
N GLN A 49 5.61 -4.81 13.81
CA GLN A 49 4.58 -5.85 13.91
C GLN A 49 5.06 -7.12 13.23
N HIS A 50 5.49 -8.12 13.99
CA HIS A 50 5.66 -9.46 13.43
C HIS A 50 4.31 -9.96 12.93
N ILE A 51 4.28 -10.41 11.67
CA ILE A 51 3.04 -10.88 11.04
C ILE A 51 3.24 -12.27 10.47
N CYS A 52 2.23 -13.12 10.66
CA CYS A 52 2.07 -14.34 9.89
C CYS A 52 1.28 -14.00 8.62
N ALA A 53 1.69 -14.53 7.47
CA ALA A 53 1.00 -14.34 6.21
C ALA A 53 0.77 -15.65 5.47
N ARG A 54 -0.33 -15.72 4.71
CA ARG A 54 -0.70 -16.83 3.82
C ARG A 54 -0.66 -16.36 2.36
N ASN A 55 -0.10 -17.16 1.47
CA ASN A 55 -0.11 -16.90 0.03
C ASN A 55 -1.26 -17.64 -0.70
N TYR A 56 -1.35 -17.52 -2.02
CA TYR A 56 -2.36 -18.23 -2.81
C TYR A 56 -2.19 -19.76 -2.87
N ASN A 57 -1.01 -20.26 -2.56
CA ASN A 57 -0.71 -21.70 -2.52
C ASN A 57 -0.99 -22.31 -1.15
N ASP A 58 -1.54 -21.53 -0.22
CA ASP A 58 -1.76 -21.92 1.18
C ASP A 58 -0.48 -22.17 1.98
N ASP A 59 0.65 -21.65 1.50
CA ASP A 59 1.87 -21.60 2.30
C ASP A 59 1.73 -20.51 3.36
N PHE A 60 2.32 -20.76 4.53
CA PHE A 60 2.42 -19.82 5.63
C PHE A 60 3.87 -19.35 5.78
N LYS A 61 4.06 -18.07 6.05
CA LYS A 61 5.38 -17.48 6.27
C LYS A 61 5.29 -16.31 7.24
N ASP A 62 6.24 -16.29 8.17
CA ASP A 62 6.45 -15.15 9.05
C ASP A 62 7.24 -14.05 8.35
N PHE A 63 6.77 -12.82 8.54
CA PHE A 63 7.49 -11.62 8.15
C PHE A 63 7.82 -10.79 9.40
N PRO A 64 8.99 -10.14 9.42
CA PRO A 64 9.38 -9.27 10.53
C PRO A 64 8.44 -8.07 10.67
N ASN A 65 7.85 -7.63 9.54
CA ASN A 65 6.92 -6.52 9.49
C ASN A 65 6.08 -6.55 8.19
N TYR A 66 5.01 -5.74 8.17
CA TYR A 66 4.12 -5.64 7.00
C TYR A 66 4.82 -5.08 5.75
N CYS A 67 5.83 -4.23 5.93
CA CYS A 67 6.56 -3.60 4.83
C CYS A 67 7.42 -4.62 4.07
N GLU A 68 8.09 -5.52 4.77
CA GLU A 68 8.89 -6.61 4.19
C GLU A 68 8.00 -7.61 3.44
N MET A 69 6.80 -7.89 3.97
CA MET A 69 5.80 -8.69 3.25
C MET A 69 5.37 -8.03 1.94
N GLN A 70 5.12 -6.71 1.94
CA GLN A 70 4.75 -6.00 0.71
C GLN A 70 5.90 -5.84 -0.27
N TYR A 71 7.12 -5.68 0.23
CA TYR A 71 8.33 -5.73 -0.60
C TYR A 71 8.46 -7.08 -1.32
N GLU A 72 8.22 -8.19 -0.62
CA GLU A 72 8.22 -9.52 -1.23
C GLU A 72 7.07 -9.68 -2.24
N ASN A 73 5.85 -9.24 -1.92
CA ASN A 73 4.71 -9.25 -2.86
C ASN A 73 4.91 -8.40 -4.10
N CYS A 74 5.77 -7.40 -4.01
CA CYS A 74 6.07 -6.54 -5.13
C CYS A 74 7.09 -7.18 -6.08
N ASN A 75 8.12 -7.82 -5.50
CA ASN A 75 9.16 -8.49 -6.27
C ASN A 75 8.76 -9.90 -6.73
N THR A 76 7.81 -10.51 -6.03
CA THR A 76 7.31 -11.87 -6.32
C THR A 76 5.82 -11.83 -6.53
N TRP A 77 5.28 -12.80 -7.27
CA TRP A 77 3.85 -12.88 -7.52
C TRP A 77 3.13 -13.75 -6.47
N ARG A 78 3.73 -13.88 -5.28
CA ARG A 78 3.24 -14.76 -4.20
C ARG A 78 1.97 -14.23 -3.53
N ASN A 79 1.80 -12.90 -3.47
CA ASN A 79 0.61 -12.26 -2.90
C ASN A 79 0.25 -12.74 -1.48
N TRP A 80 1.24 -12.69 -0.60
CA TRP A 80 1.10 -12.86 0.84
C TRP A 80 0.05 -11.89 1.42
N ARG A 81 -0.84 -12.44 2.23
CA ARG A 81 -1.85 -11.67 2.98
C ARG A 81 -1.74 -11.97 4.46
N VAL A 82 -1.88 -10.93 5.29
CA VAL A 82 -1.84 -11.07 6.75
C VAL A 82 -2.88 -12.09 7.21
N TYR A 83 -2.42 -13.08 7.97
CA TYR A 83 -3.24 -14.16 8.51
C TYR A 83 -3.20 -14.08 10.05
N LYS A 84 -4.36 -13.83 10.67
CA LYS A 84 -4.49 -13.55 12.12
C LYS A 84 -4.59 -14.82 13.00
N ARG A 85 -3.94 -15.94 12.66
CA ARG A 85 -3.84 -17.05 13.64
C ARG A 85 -2.70 -16.78 14.61
N GLU A 86 -2.83 -17.37 15.79
CA GLU A 86 -1.89 -17.26 16.91
C GLU A 86 -0.43 -17.59 16.51
N ARG A 87 -0.23 -18.39 15.46
CA ARG A 87 1.07 -18.67 14.82
C ARG A 87 0.91 -19.01 13.32
N CYS A 88 1.97 -18.73 12.56
CA CYS A 88 2.37 -19.54 11.40
C CYS A 88 2.95 -20.87 11.95
#